data_AF-D9WIY0-F1
#
_entry.id   AF-D9WIY0-F1
#
_cell.length_a   1.000
_cell.length_b   1.000
_cell.length_c   1.000
_cell.angle_alpha   90.00
_cell.angle_beta   90.00
_cell.angle_gamma   90.00
#
_symmetry.space_group_name_H-M   'P 1'
#
loop_
_entity.id
_entity.type
_entity.pdbx_description
1 polymer ?
#
loop_
_entity_poly.entity_id
_entity_poly.type
_entity_poly.pdbx_seq_one_letter_code
_entity_poly.pdbx_strand_id
1 'polypeptide(L)'
;VGRVQRHGECVDAHEVNRVRARLALFVADVFASVPRKDQRAKGDCYLRGLMMDGRRKSIQAMASRLPDGNEQNLQQFVNQSTWDPVPVRRRIAERMVPQIGPDAWAVDDVSFPKDGRMSVAVAPQYCGALGKQANCQVAVSVHAVSETASCPLSWRLFLPQGWADDALRRRRTGVPRDVGHREKWRLALDALDELATWHLVPPVVVADAGYGQNADFRAGLAERGHAYAVGIRGDITVQPHDAVPTALAWSGNGRR
;
A
#
# COMPACT_ATOMS: atom_id res chain seq x y z
N VAL A 1 -25.01 -23.43 -41.86
CA VAL A 1 -25.92 -22.84 -40.84
C VAL A 1 -25.33 -23.11 -39.46
N GLY A 2 -24.47 -22.23 -38.97
CA GLY A 2 -23.82 -22.37 -37.66
C GLY A 2 -24.21 -21.19 -36.79
N ARG A 3 -25.13 -21.39 -35.85
CA ARG A 3 -25.43 -20.42 -34.78
C ARG A 3 -24.35 -20.57 -33.73
N VAL A 4 -23.46 -19.58 -33.63
CA VAL A 4 -22.65 -19.35 -32.44
C VAL A 4 -23.56 -18.67 -31.42
N GLN A 5 -24.02 -19.44 -30.43
CA GLN A 5 -24.64 -18.91 -29.21
C GLN A 5 -23.61 -18.05 -28.46
N ARG A 6 -23.83 -16.74 -28.41
CA ARG A 6 -23.26 -15.91 -27.34
C ARG A 6 -24.23 -16.00 -26.16
N HIS A 7 -23.83 -16.72 -25.12
CA HIS A 7 -24.44 -16.58 -23.80
C HIS A 7 -24.06 -15.19 -23.28
N GLY A 8 -24.93 -14.21 -23.52
CA GLY A 8 -24.94 -12.98 -22.73
C GLY A 8 -25.81 -13.23 -21.51
N GLU A 9 -25.19 -13.36 -20.34
CA GLU A 9 -25.93 -13.26 -19.08
C GLU A 9 -26.55 -11.86 -19.03
N CYS A 10 -27.88 -11.81 -19.05
CA CYS A 10 -28.63 -10.57 -18.90
C CYS A 10 -28.52 -10.18 -17.43
N VAL A 11 -27.61 -9.27 -17.08
CA VAL A 11 -27.47 -8.76 -15.71
C VAL A 11 -28.78 -8.07 -15.33
N ASP A 12 -29.44 -8.53 -14.27
CA ASP A 12 -30.72 -7.99 -13.80
C ASP A 12 -30.55 -6.51 -13.41
N ALA A 13 -31.40 -5.65 -13.95
CA ALA A 13 -31.40 -4.23 -13.65
C ALA A 13 -31.56 -3.95 -12.16
N HIS A 14 -32.29 -4.79 -11.42
CA HIS A 14 -32.42 -4.67 -9.96
C HIS A 14 -31.11 -4.99 -9.24
N GLU A 15 -30.38 -6.00 -9.71
CA GLU A 15 -29.07 -6.36 -9.18
C GLU A 15 -28.06 -5.22 -9.43
N VAL A 16 -28.01 -4.68 -10.65
CA VAL A 16 -27.17 -3.52 -10.98
C VAL A 16 -27.49 -2.32 -10.08
N ASN A 17 -28.79 -2.03 -9.87
CA ASN A 17 -29.21 -0.93 -9.01
C ASN A 17 -28.84 -1.16 -7.54
N ARG A 18 -28.96 -2.40 -7.05
CA ARG A 18 -28.54 -2.77 -5.69
C ARG A 18 -27.05 -2.60 -5.49
N VAL A 19 -26.23 -3.04 -6.45
CA VAL A 19 -24.77 -2.86 -6.42
C VAL A 19 -24.41 -1.37 -6.45
N ARG A 20 -25.06 -0.57 -7.31
CA ARG A 20 -24.87 0.88 -7.35
C ARG A 20 -25.21 1.56 -6.02
N ALA A 21 -26.32 1.18 -5.40
CA ALA A 21 -26.71 1.72 -4.09
C ALA A 21 -25.70 1.33 -2.99
N ARG A 22 -25.26 0.07 -2.96
CA ARG A 22 -24.24 -0.40 -2.01
C ARG A 22 -22.91 0.35 -2.18
N LEU A 23 -22.51 0.58 -3.44
CA LEU A 23 -21.34 1.37 -3.77
C LEU A 23 -21.49 2.82 -3.28
N ALA A 24 -22.62 3.47 -3.54
CA ALA A 24 -22.85 4.85 -3.11
C ALA A 24 -22.78 4.99 -1.58
N LEU A 25 -23.37 4.03 -0.84
CA LEU A 25 -23.25 3.98 0.62
C LEU A 25 -21.82 3.74 1.09
N PHE A 26 -21.05 2.90 0.39
CA PHE A 26 -19.64 2.69 0.68
C PHE A 26 -18.82 3.96 0.49
N VAL A 27 -18.99 4.64 -0.64
CA VAL A 27 -18.30 5.89 -0.97
C VAL A 27 -18.65 7.00 0.02
N ALA A 28 -19.94 7.17 0.34
CA ALA A 28 -20.41 8.17 1.28
C ALA A 28 -19.79 7.97 2.67
N ASP A 29 -19.66 6.73 3.11
CA ASP A 29 -19.04 6.34 4.37
C ASP A 29 -17.53 6.58 4.39
N VAL A 30 -16.79 6.05 3.39
CA VAL A 30 -15.33 6.15 3.32
C VAL A 30 -14.84 7.59 3.16
N PHE A 31 -15.58 8.43 2.43
CA PHE A 31 -15.24 9.84 2.23
C PHE A 31 -15.95 10.79 3.21
N ALA A 32 -16.64 10.28 4.24
CA ALA A 32 -17.38 11.12 5.19
C ALA A 32 -16.48 12.16 5.89
N SER A 33 -15.22 11.81 6.15
CA SER A 33 -14.22 12.68 6.78
C SER A 33 -13.73 13.82 5.90
N VAL A 34 -13.91 13.73 4.58
CA VAL A 34 -13.48 14.77 3.65
C VAL A 34 -14.39 16.00 3.84
N PRO A 35 -13.88 17.17 4.25
CA PRO A 35 -14.73 18.25 4.78
C PRO A 35 -15.71 18.83 3.74
N ARG A 36 -15.26 19.05 2.51
CA ARG A 36 -16.05 19.75 1.51
C ARG A 36 -16.90 18.80 0.68
N LYS A 37 -18.17 19.18 0.46
CA LYS A 37 -19.13 18.40 -0.33
C LYS A 37 -18.67 18.17 -1.78
N ASP A 38 -18.05 19.18 -2.39
CA ASP A 38 -17.53 19.07 -3.76
C ASP A 38 -16.34 18.11 -3.85
N GLN A 39 -15.45 18.10 -2.86
CA GLN A 39 -14.38 17.09 -2.75
C GLN A 39 -14.96 15.67 -2.63
N ARG A 40 -15.95 15.45 -1.76
CA ARG A 40 -16.63 14.15 -1.62
C ARG A 40 -17.26 13.69 -2.94
N ALA A 41 -17.93 14.59 -3.65
CA ALA A 41 -18.49 14.30 -4.97
C ALA A 41 -17.41 13.92 -5.99
N LYS A 42 -16.21 14.52 -5.92
CA LYS A 42 -15.08 14.13 -6.78
C LYS A 42 -14.42 12.82 -6.36
N GLY A 43 -14.45 12.46 -5.07
CA GLY A 43 -14.10 11.11 -4.58
C GLY A 43 -14.99 10.03 -5.20
N ASP A 44 -16.32 10.23 -5.17
CA ASP A 44 -17.29 9.34 -5.84
C ASP A 44 -17.02 9.22 -7.34
N CYS A 45 -16.91 10.35 -8.02
CA CYS A 45 -16.62 10.42 -9.45
C CYS A 45 -15.31 9.67 -9.80
N TYR A 46 -14.25 9.88 -9.03
CA TYR A 46 -12.96 9.23 -9.25
C TYR A 46 -13.05 7.70 -9.09
N LEU A 47 -13.72 7.24 -8.02
CA LEU A 47 -13.86 5.81 -7.74
C LEU A 47 -14.72 5.10 -8.79
N ARG A 48 -15.82 5.72 -9.23
CA ARG A 48 -16.58 5.24 -10.40
C ARG A 48 -15.71 5.15 -11.65
N GLY A 49 -14.89 6.18 -11.89
CA GLY A 49 -13.92 6.20 -12.98
C GLY A 49 -12.97 5.01 -13.00
N LEU A 50 -12.46 4.63 -11.83
CA LEU A 50 -11.56 3.49 -11.67
C LEU A 50 -12.22 2.14 -11.98
N MET A 51 -13.52 1.99 -11.69
CA MET A 51 -14.25 0.73 -11.94
C MET A 51 -14.75 0.59 -13.37
N MET A 52 -14.89 1.68 -14.13
CA MET A 52 -15.35 1.60 -15.52
C MET A 52 -14.35 0.91 -16.44
N ASP A 53 -14.85 0.22 -17.45
CA ASP A 53 -14.02 -0.42 -18.46
C ASP A 53 -13.14 0.59 -19.22
N GLY A 54 -11.96 0.10 -19.60
CA GLY A 54 -11.02 0.84 -20.43
C GLY A 54 -9.56 0.54 -20.08
N ARG A 55 -8.74 0.35 -21.13
CA ARG A 55 -7.31 0.03 -21.00
C ARG A 55 -6.52 1.05 -20.19
N ARG A 56 -6.88 2.34 -20.27
CA ARG A 56 -6.18 3.44 -19.57
C ARG A 56 -7.06 3.96 -18.43
N LYS A 57 -6.48 3.97 -17.22
CA LYS A 57 -7.03 4.52 -15.97
C LYS A 57 -6.44 5.90 -15.63
N SER A 58 -6.04 6.68 -16.64
CA SER A 58 -5.59 8.06 -16.44
C SER A 58 -6.78 8.97 -16.15
N ILE A 59 -6.54 10.09 -15.44
CA ILE A 59 -7.59 11.04 -15.06
C ILE A 59 -8.38 11.54 -16.28
N GLN A 60 -7.69 11.96 -17.34
CA GLN A 60 -8.30 12.39 -18.60
C GLN A 60 -9.23 11.32 -19.19
N ALA A 61 -8.76 10.08 -19.28
CA ALA A 61 -9.52 8.99 -19.88
C ALA A 61 -10.71 8.54 -19.01
N MET A 62 -10.62 8.68 -17.68
CA MET A 62 -11.75 8.45 -16.78
C MET A 62 -12.77 9.58 -16.88
N ALA A 63 -12.30 10.84 -16.90
CA ALA A 63 -13.15 12.02 -17.01
C ALA A 63 -14.00 11.98 -18.27
N SER A 64 -13.44 11.58 -19.42
CA SER A 64 -14.17 11.54 -20.69
C SER A 64 -15.27 10.47 -20.77
N ARG A 65 -15.26 9.48 -19.87
CA ARG A 65 -16.24 8.39 -19.83
C ARG A 65 -17.34 8.60 -18.79
N LEU A 66 -17.13 9.52 -17.83
CA LEU A 66 -18.08 9.79 -16.75
C LEU A 66 -19.00 10.95 -17.15
N PRO A 67 -20.34 10.83 -16.95
CA PRO A 67 -21.28 11.91 -17.22
C PRO A 67 -20.96 13.22 -16.47
N ASP A 68 -20.42 13.10 -15.26
CA ASP A 68 -20.02 14.19 -14.36
C ASP A 68 -18.50 14.39 -14.27
N GLY A 69 -17.77 13.74 -15.20
CA GLY A 69 -16.32 13.77 -15.30
C GLY A 69 -15.80 15.13 -15.75
N ASN A 70 -14.79 15.64 -15.05
CA ASN A 70 -14.06 16.83 -15.46
C ASN A 70 -12.58 16.62 -15.12
N GLU A 71 -11.72 16.66 -16.13
CA GLU A 71 -10.29 16.34 -16.01
C GLU A 71 -9.60 17.22 -14.97
N GLN A 72 -9.78 18.54 -15.07
CA GLN A 72 -9.15 19.51 -14.17
C GLN A 72 -9.61 19.30 -12.71
N ASN A 73 -10.91 19.11 -12.50
CA ASN A 73 -11.46 18.91 -11.16
C ASN A 73 -10.98 17.60 -10.53
N LEU A 74 -10.90 16.52 -11.31
CA LEU A 74 -10.38 15.24 -10.83
C LEU A 74 -8.88 15.31 -10.57
N GLN A 75 -8.12 16.01 -11.41
CA GLN A 75 -6.69 16.25 -11.18
C GLN A 75 -6.47 17.05 -9.90
N GLN A 76 -7.26 18.11 -9.68
CA GLN A 76 -7.20 18.90 -8.46
C GLN A 76 -7.55 18.05 -7.24
N PHE A 77 -8.62 17.24 -7.30
CA PHE A 77 -9.03 16.35 -6.22
C PHE A 77 -7.92 15.37 -5.80
N VAL A 78 -7.24 14.74 -6.76
CA VAL A 78 -6.22 13.71 -6.50
C VAL A 78 -4.87 14.30 -6.07
N ASN A 79 -4.49 15.46 -6.59
CA ASN A 79 -3.11 15.97 -6.46
C ASN A 79 -2.98 17.18 -5.52
N GLN A 80 -3.90 18.15 -5.62
CA GLN A 80 -3.72 19.48 -5.00
C GLN A 80 -4.72 19.75 -3.87
N SER A 81 -5.76 18.94 -3.77
CA SER A 81 -6.82 19.14 -2.81
C SER A 81 -6.33 18.86 -1.39
N THR A 82 -6.71 19.71 -0.45
CA THR A 82 -6.18 19.74 0.92
C THR A 82 -6.79 18.70 1.87
N TRP A 83 -7.49 17.68 1.35
CA TRP A 83 -8.11 16.68 2.23
C TRP A 83 -7.05 15.71 2.74
N ASP A 84 -7.13 15.36 4.01
CA ASP A 84 -6.23 14.40 4.64
C ASP A 84 -6.64 12.96 4.26
N PRO A 85 -5.76 12.16 3.65
CA PRO A 85 -6.07 10.77 3.31
C PRO A 85 -6.11 9.83 4.52
N VAL A 86 -5.52 10.20 5.67
CA VAL A 86 -5.43 9.31 6.83
C VAL A 86 -6.81 8.92 7.38
N PRO A 87 -7.77 9.84 7.61
CA PRO A 87 -9.12 9.47 8.03
C PRO A 87 -9.87 8.58 7.02
N VAL A 88 -9.65 8.77 5.71
CA VAL A 88 -10.26 7.94 4.66
C VAL A 88 -9.71 6.52 4.74
N ARG A 89 -8.38 6.38 4.87
CA ARG A 89 -7.70 5.09 5.04
C ARG A 89 -8.13 4.38 6.32
N ARG A 90 -8.21 5.12 7.44
CA ARG A 90 -8.74 4.61 8.71
C ARG A 90 -10.14 4.04 8.53
N ARG A 91 -11.03 4.77 7.85
CA ARG A 91 -12.41 4.30 7.66
C ARG A 91 -12.49 3.04 6.81
N ILE A 92 -11.65 2.92 5.78
CA ILE A 92 -11.52 1.69 4.99
C ILE A 92 -11.08 0.54 5.90
N ALA A 93 -10.02 0.72 6.69
CA ALA A 93 -9.50 -0.32 7.57
C ALA A 93 -10.54 -0.77 8.61
N GLU A 94 -11.18 0.16 9.33
CA GLU A 94 -12.23 -0.11 10.33
C GLU A 94 -13.42 -0.88 9.73
N ARG A 95 -13.76 -0.59 8.47
CA ARG A 95 -14.86 -1.26 7.78
C ARG A 95 -14.47 -2.65 7.25
N MET A 96 -13.26 -2.78 6.71
CA MET A 96 -12.85 -4.00 5.99
C MET A 96 -12.35 -5.08 6.94
N VAL A 97 -11.72 -4.74 8.07
CA VAL A 97 -11.23 -5.75 9.03
C VAL A 97 -12.34 -6.69 9.51
N PRO A 98 -13.52 -6.21 9.99
CA PRO A 98 -14.59 -7.13 10.40
C PRO A 98 -15.22 -7.91 9.24
N GLN A 99 -15.19 -7.36 8.02
CA GLN A 99 -15.75 -8.03 6.83
C GLN A 99 -14.85 -9.15 6.32
N ILE A 100 -13.53 -8.99 6.46
CA ILE A 100 -12.54 -9.99 6.07
C ILE A 100 -12.43 -11.06 7.15
N GLY A 101 -12.51 -10.68 8.43
CA GLY A 101 -12.20 -11.57 9.55
C GLY A 101 -10.80 -12.18 9.38
N PRO A 102 -9.75 -11.34 9.32
CA PRO A 102 -8.43 -11.80 8.89
C PRO A 102 -7.84 -12.84 9.84
N ASP A 103 -7.19 -13.84 9.28
CA ASP A 103 -6.35 -14.80 10.00
C ASP A 103 -5.00 -14.19 10.38
N ALA A 104 -4.51 -13.26 9.56
CA ALA A 104 -3.23 -12.57 9.76
C ALA A 104 -3.24 -11.17 9.16
N TRP A 105 -2.25 -10.36 9.55
CA TRP A 105 -1.88 -9.17 8.81
C TRP A 105 -0.54 -9.39 8.10
N ALA A 106 -0.50 -9.20 6.78
CA ALA A 106 0.69 -9.37 5.97
C ALA A 106 1.43 -8.05 5.76
N VAL A 107 2.73 -8.04 6.06
CA VAL A 107 3.66 -6.95 5.73
C VAL A 107 4.39 -7.31 4.44
N ASP A 108 4.32 -6.43 3.44
CA ASP A 108 5.01 -6.62 2.17
C ASP A 108 5.35 -5.30 1.46
N ASP A 109 6.34 -5.36 0.57
CA ASP A 109 6.74 -4.32 -0.35
C ASP A 109 6.00 -4.45 -1.68
N VAL A 110 5.23 -3.43 -2.04
CA VAL A 110 4.63 -3.34 -3.38
C VAL A 110 5.45 -2.38 -4.24
N SER A 111 6.09 -2.91 -5.29
CA SER A 111 6.87 -2.11 -6.24
C SER A 111 6.06 -1.78 -7.49
N PHE A 112 6.15 -0.54 -7.96
CA PHE A 112 5.49 -0.03 -9.15
C PHE A 112 6.54 0.41 -10.17
N PRO A 113 6.65 -0.24 -11.34
CA PRO A 113 7.54 0.19 -12.42
C PRO A 113 7.26 1.65 -12.76
N LYS A 114 8.27 2.50 -12.61
CA LYS A 114 8.08 3.94 -12.76
C LYS A 114 9.39 4.60 -13.12
N ASP A 115 9.31 5.54 -14.04
CA ASP A 115 10.45 6.35 -14.45
C ASP A 115 10.15 7.86 -14.29
N GLY A 116 11.20 8.66 -14.41
CA GLY A 116 11.14 10.11 -14.43
C GLY A 116 11.82 10.76 -13.23
N ARG A 117 12.59 11.81 -13.52
CA ARG A 117 13.34 12.58 -12.50
C ARG A 117 12.44 13.30 -11.50
N MET A 118 11.18 13.59 -11.84
CA MET A 118 10.24 14.31 -10.97
C MET A 118 9.16 13.41 -10.36
N SER A 119 9.18 12.11 -10.66
CA SER A 119 8.27 11.13 -10.04
C SER A 119 8.78 10.79 -8.63
N VAL A 120 8.12 11.30 -7.59
CA VAL A 120 8.54 11.16 -6.18
C VAL A 120 8.97 9.74 -5.84
N ALA A 121 10.11 9.59 -5.17
CA ALA A 121 10.66 8.32 -4.70
C ALA A 121 11.03 7.28 -5.79
N VAL A 122 11.06 7.64 -7.08
CA VAL A 122 11.60 6.75 -8.12
C VAL A 122 13.11 6.63 -7.99
N ALA A 123 13.59 5.39 -7.87
CA ALA A 123 15.02 5.05 -7.88
C ALA A 123 15.26 3.62 -8.41
N PRO A 124 16.49 3.27 -8.83
CA PRO A 124 16.89 1.90 -9.14
C PRO A 124 16.80 1.02 -7.89
N GLN A 125 15.87 0.08 -7.87
CA GLN A 125 15.61 -0.85 -6.77
C GLN A 125 15.10 -2.18 -7.34
N TYR A 126 15.07 -3.24 -6.54
CA TYR A 126 14.41 -4.48 -6.97
C TYR A 126 12.91 -4.22 -7.16
N CYS A 127 12.40 -4.48 -8.36
CA CYS A 127 11.00 -4.32 -8.72
C CYS A 127 10.39 -5.70 -8.93
N GLY A 128 9.59 -6.16 -7.97
CA GLY A 128 8.90 -7.45 -8.02
C GLY A 128 8.04 -7.63 -9.26
N ALA A 129 7.35 -6.58 -9.71
CA ALA A 129 6.55 -6.60 -10.94
C ALA A 129 7.36 -6.86 -12.22
N LEU A 130 8.68 -6.58 -12.21
CA LEU A 130 9.58 -6.84 -13.33
C LEU A 130 10.57 -7.99 -13.06
N GLY A 131 10.59 -8.54 -11.84
CA GLY A 131 11.52 -9.58 -11.42
C GLY A 131 13.00 -9.18 -11.43
N LYS A 132 13.32 -7.87 -11.45
CA LYS A 132 14.70 -7.37 -11.60
C LYS A 132 14.92 -6.00 -10.96
N GLN A 133 16.18 -5.58 -10.86
CA GLN A 133 16.50 -4.19 -10.56
C GLN A 133 16.05 -3.28 -11.70
N ALA A 134 15.26 -2.25 -11.38
CA ALA A 134 14.76 -1.27 -12.32
C ALA A 134 14.35 0.01 -11.57
N ASN A 135 14.17 1.11 -12.32
CA ASN A 135 13.51 2.29 -11.76
C ASN A 135 12.07 1.93 -11.35
N CYS A 136 11.78 2.10 -10.07
CA CYS A 136 10.45 1.88 -9.53
C CYS A 136 10.19 2.76 -8.30
N GLN A 137 8.92 2.90 -7.96
CA GLN A 137 8.48 3.34 -6.63
C GLN A 137 8.20 2.10 -5.80
N VAL A 138 8.42 2.16 -4.49
CA VAL A 138 8.10 1.07 -3.56
C VAL A 138 7.23 1.61 -2.45
N ALA A 139 6.12 0.94 -2.16
CA ALA A 139 5.31 1.17 -0.98
C ALA A 139 5.47 0.01 -0.01
N VAL A 140 5.73 0.31 1.25
CA VAL A 140 5.62 -0.66 2.34
C VAL A 140 4.16 -0.68 2.77
N SER A 141 3.56 -1.87 2.87
CA SER A 141 2.13 -2.01 3.12
C SER A 141 1.80 -3.10 4.14
N VAL A 142 0.71 -2.88 4.87
CA VAL A 142 0.10 -3.85 5.80
C VAL A 142 -1.28 -4.20 5.26
N HIS A 143 -1.55 -5.49 5.08
CA HIS A 143 -2.82 -5.99 4.56
C HIS A 143 -3.50 -6.91 5.57
N ALA A 144 -4.80 -6.77 5.77
CA ALA A 144 -5.61 -7.83 6.35
C ALA A 144 -5.69 -8.98 5.33
N VAL A 145 -5.43 -10.21 5.77
CA VAL A 145 -5.50 -11.40 4.91
C VAL A 145 -6.30 -12.52 5.58
N SER A 146 -7.11 -13.19 4.78
CA SER A 146 -7.82 -14.43 5.09
C SER A 146 -7.63 -15.40 3.93
N GLU A 147 -8.14 -16.63 4.05
CA GLU A 147 -8.15 -17.59 2.94
C GLU A 147 -8.78 -17.05 1.65
N THR A 148 -9.82 -16.21 1.75
CA THR A 148 -10.66 -15.82 0.59
C THR A 148 -10.56 -14.35 0.21
N ALA A 149 -9.93 -13.52 1.04
CA ALA A 149 -9.87 -12.08 0.81
C ALA A 149 -8.62 -11.44 1.41
N SER A 150 -8.16 -10.36 0.76
CA SER A 150 -7.17 -9.44 1.31
C SER A 150 -7.57 -7.98 1.10
N CYS A 151 -7.13 -7.10 1.99
CA CYS A 151 -7.33 -5.66 1.85
C CYS A 151 -6.17 -4.87 2.48
N PRO A 152 -5.60 -3.87 1.78
CA PRO A 152 -4.60 -2.99 2.36
C PRO A 152 -5.21 -2.13 3.47
N LEU A 153 -4.62 -2.18 4.66
CA LEU A 153 -5.02 -1.41 5.83
C LEU A 153 -4.20 -0.13 5.97
N SER A 154 -2.89 -0.22 5.74
CA SER A 154 -2.00 0.93 5.72
C SER A 154 -0.89 0.75 4.68
N TRP A 155 -0.39 1.87 4.17
CA TRP A 155 0.72 1.89 3.22
C TRP A 155 1.49 3.20 3.30
N ARG A 156 2.80 3.12 3.07
CA ARG A 156 3.73 4.25 3.08
C ARG A 156 4.67 4.15 1.90
N LEU A 157 4.85 5.26 1.18
CA LEU A 157 5.84 5.34 0.10
C LEU A 157 7.24 5.35 0.72
N PHE A 158 8.09 4.39 0.35
CA PHE A 158 9.49 4.37 0.77
C PHE A 158 10.25 5.46 0.01
N LEU A 159 10.85 6.41 0.74
CA LEU A 159 11.68 7.47 0.16
C LEU A 159 13.15 7.04 0.17
N PRO A 160 13.79 6.78 -0.99
CA PRO A 160 15.20 6.43 -1.04
C PRO A 160 16.10 7.55 -0.51
N GLN A 161 17.26 7.20 0.06
CA GLN A 161 18.21 8.16 0.65
C GLN A 161 18.55 9.31 -0.31
N GLY A 162 18.88 9.01 -1.57
CA GLY A 162 19.19 10.03 -2.58
C GLY A 162 18.02 10.97 -2.92
N TRP A 163 16.78 10.61 -2.60
CA TRP A 163 15.65 11.54 -2.64
C TRP A 163 15.56 12.39 -1.37
N ALA A 164 15.78 11.78 -0.21
CA ALA A 164 15.73 12.45 1.09
C ALA A 164 16.76 13.58 1.18
N ASP A 165 17.95 13.36 0.61
CA ASP A 165 19.09 14.29 0.63
C ASP A 165 18.97 15.44 -0.40
N ASP A 166 18.09 15.32 -1.40
CA ASP A 166 17.90 16.34 -2.43
C ASP A 166 16.77 17.32 -2.03
N ALA A 167 17.12 18.30 -1.20
CA ALA A 167 16.20 19.32 -0.71
C ALA A 167 15.51 20.13 -1.84
N LEU A 168 16.21 20.39 -2.94
CA LEU A 168 15.66 21.13 -4.09
C LEU A 168 14.58 20.30 -4.78
N ARG A 169 14.87 19.02 -5.07
CA ARG A 169 13.94 18.09 -5.71
C ARG A 169 12.73 17.81 -4.83
N ARG A 170 12.92 17.62 -3.52
CA ARG A 170 11.82 17.46 -2.55
C ARG A 170 10.87 18.66 -2.57
N ARG A 171 11.41 19.88 -2.51
CA ARG A 171 10.60 21.11 -2.59
C ARG A 171 9.82 21.21 -3.90
N ARG A 172 10.48 20.94 -5.03
CA ARG A 172 9.85 21.04 -6.37
C ARG A 172 8.76 20.00 -6.63
N THR A 173 8.81 18.86 -5.94
CA THR A 173 7.87 17.74 -6.12
C THR A 173 6.82 17.64 -5.01
N GLY A 174 6.86 18.54 -4.03
CA GLY A 174 5.86 18.60 -2.95
C GLY A 174 6.03 17.51 -1.89
N VAL A 175 7.23 16.92 -1.73
CA VAL A 175 7.48 15.98 -0.62
C VAL A 175 7.37 16.74 0.71
N PRO A 176 6.52 16.29 1.66
CA PRO A 176 6.42 16.93 2.97
C PRO A 176 7.77 17.03 3.70
N ARG A 177 7.94 18.07 4.51
CA ARG A 177 9.24 18.38 5.14
C ARG A 177 9.67 17.32 6.15
N ASP A 178 8.71 16.78 6.87
CA ASP A 178 8.79 15.72 7.87
C ASP A 178 9.02 14.32 7.26
N VAL A 179 8.75 14.14 5.95
CA VAL A 179 8.99 12.88 5.26
C VAL A 179 10.45 12.81 4.81
N GLY A 180 11.23 11.97 5.49
CA GLY A 180 12.63 11.64 5.18
C GLY A 180 12.85 10.19 4.78
N HIS A 181 14.11 9.80 4.60
CA HIS A 181 14.47 8.40 4.46
C HIS A 181 14.20 7.65 5.77
N ARG A 182 13.62 6.47 5.64
CA ARG A 182 13.37 5.56 6.75
C ARG A 182 13.44 4.14 6.21
N GLU A 183 14.09 3.26 6.95
CA GLU A 183 14.23 1.86 6.59
C GLU A 183 12.86 1.21 6.44
N LYS A 184 12.69 0.32 5.46
CA LYS A 184 11.39 -0.28 5.15
C LYS A 184 10.79 -1.05 6.33
N TRP A 185 11.62 -1.76 7.09
CA TRP A 185 11.19 -2.45 8.30
C TRP A 185 10.65 -1.48 9.36
N ARG A 186 11.21 -0.28 9.49
CA ARG A 186 10.68 0.76 10.39
C ARG A 186 9.38 1.33 9.86
N LEU A 187 9.25 1.53 8.55
CA LEU A 187 7.97 1.96 7.95
C LEU A 187 6.85 0.93 8.17
N ALA A 188 7.18 -0.37 8.17
CA ALA A 188 6.24 -1.43 8.50
C ALA A 188 5.80 -1.36 9.97
N LEU A 189 6.73 -1.19 10.91
CA LEU A 189 6.40 -1.00 12.33
C LEU A 189 5.58 0.27 12.56
N ASP A 190 5.92 1.40 11.91
CA ASP A 190 5.13 2.63 11.99
C ASP A 190 3.71 2.46 11.44
N ALA A 191 3.53 1.60 10.42
CA ALA A 191 2.22 1.28 9.87
C ALA A 191 1.40 0.44 10.86
N LEU A 192 2.03 -0.50 11.58
CA LEU A 192 1.38 -1.24 12.67
C LEU A 192 1.01 -0.33 13.85
N ASP A 193 1.91 0.58 14.23
CA ASP A 193 1.66 1.57 15.30
C ASP A 193 0.47 2.49 14.94
N GLU A 194 0.41 2.96 13.70
CA GLU A 194 -0.72 3.75 13.20
C GLU A 194 -2.04 2.97 13.29
N LEU A 195 -2.05 1.71 12.85
CA LEU A 195 -3.24 0.85 12.92
C LEU A 195 -3.68 0.61 14.38
N ALA A 196 -2.73 0.45 15.30
CA ALA A 196 -3.00 0.33 16.73
C ALA A 196 -3.66 1.60 17.29
N THR A 197 -3.31 2.81 16.79
CA THR A 197 -4.00 4.05 17.18
C THR A 197 -5.46 4.10 16.74
N TRP A 198 -5.87 3.25 15.79
CA TRP A 198 -7.26 3.08 15.37
C TRP A 198 -7.94 1.91 16.08
N HIS A 199 -7.30 1.35 17.10
CA HIS A 199 -7.74 0.18 17.86
C HIS A 199 -7.89 -1.09 17.00
N LEU A 200 -7.12 -1.17 15.91
CA LEU A 200 -7.01 -2.36 15.09
C LEU A 200 -5.74 -3.11 15.50
N VAL A 201 -5.89 -4.41 15.80
CA VAL A 201 -4.79 -5.26 16.25
C VAL A 201 -4.73 -6.51 15.37
N PRO A 202 -3.55 -6.93 14.90
CA PRO A 202 -3.41 -8.17 14.13
C PRO A 202 -3.62 -9.40 15.03
N PRO A 203 -4.26 -10.47 14.54
CA PRO A 203 -4.20 -11.77 15.20
C PRO A 203 -2.76 -12.32 15.25
N VAL A 204 -2.07 -12.22 14.11
CA VAL A 204 -0.65 -12.53 13.93
C VAL A 204 -0.12 -11.67 12.78
N VAL A 205 1.14 -11.24 12.86
CA VAL A 205 1.84 -10.57 11.76
C VAL A 205 2.61 -11.59 10.95
N VAL A 206 2.43 -11.56 9.63
CA VAL A 206 3.21 -12.38 8.70
C VAL A 206 4.02 -11.50 7.75
N ALA A 207 5.20 -11.95 7.38
CA ALA A 207 6.06 -11.24 6.44
C ALA A 207 6.99 -12.22 5.72
N ASP A 208 7.49 -11.81 4.54
CA ASP A 208 8.43 -12.62 3.76
C ASP A 208 9.84 -12.64 4.38
N ALA A 209 10.78 -13.29 3.68
CA ALA A 209 12.16 -13.34 4.13
C ALA A 209 12.91 -12.01 4.02
N GLY A 210 12.45 -11.05 3.22
CA GLY A 210 13.03 -9.71 3.16
C GLY A 210 12.89 -8.98 4.50
N TYR A 211 11.76 -9.14 5.17
CA TYR A 211 11.52 -8.64 6.52
C TYR A 211 11.99 -9.60 7.60
N GLY A 212 11.69 -10.89 7.46
CA GLY A 212 11.88 -11.85 8.53
C GLY A 212 13.34 -12.06 8.92
N GLN A 213 14.28 -11.90 8.00
CA GLN A 213 15.72 -11.99 8.31
C GLN A 213 16.20 -10.82 9.21
N ASN A 214 15.51 -9.69 9.21
CA ASN A 214 15.89 -8.51 9.98
C ASN A 214 15.58 -8.71 11.47
N ALA A 215 16.62 -8.78 12.31
CA ALA A 215 16.48 -8.98 13.75
C ALA A 215 15.77 -7.82 14.45
N ASP A 216 16.02 -6.58 14.03
CA ASP A 216 15.37 -5.38 14.59
C ASP A 216 13.87 -5.37 14.28
N PHE A 217 13.47 -5.85 13.10
CA PHE A 217 12.06 -6.00 12.76
C PHE A 217 11.36 -7.01 13.67
N ARG A 218 11.97 -8.20 13.85
CA ARG A 218 11.44 -9.24 14.74
C ARG A 218 11.37 -8.76 16.20
N ALA A 219 12.41 -8.06 16.67
CA ALA A 219 12.44 -7.47 18.00
C ALA A 219 11.35 -6.40 18.16
N GLY A 220 11.22 -5.50 17.19
CA GLY A 220 10.19 -4.46 17.20
C GLY A 220 8.76 -5.01 17.21
N LEU A 221 8.50 -6.15 16.57
CA LEU A 221 7.22 -6.88 16.68
C LEU A 221 7.00 -7.43 18.10
N ALA A 222 8.03 -8.08 18.66
CA ALA A 222 7.97 -8.66 20.00
C ALA A 222 7.76 -7.60 21.10
N GLU A 223 8.45 -6.46 21.01
CA GLU A 223 8.30 -5.32 21.93
C GLU A 223 6.87 -4.75 21.94
N ARG A 224 6.18 -4.79 20.80
CA ARG A 224 4.78 -4.40 20.65
C ARG A 224 3.80 -5.47 21.10
N GLY A 225 4.28 -6.63 21.52
CA GLY A 225 3.45 -7.77 21.91
C GLY A 225 2.73 -8.45 20.72
N HIS A 226 3.19 -8.24 19.49
CA HIS A 226 2.61 -8.90 18.32
C HIS A 226 3.15 -10.33 18.19
N ALA A 227 2.24 -11.31 18.13
CA ALA A 227 2.59 -12.62 17.62
C ALA A 227 2.99 -12.51 16.14
N TYR A 228 3.99 -13.27 15.69
CA TYR A 228 4.42 -13.23 14.30
C TYR A 228 4.91 -14.58 13.77
N ALA A 229 4.75 -14.76 12.46
CA ALA A 229 5.35 -15.84 11.69
C ALA A 229 5.98 -15.25 10.41
N VAL A 230 7.30 -15.20 10.35
CA VAL A 230 8.03 -14.52 9.27
C VAL A 230 8.95 -15.49 8.53
N GLY A 231 9.08 -15.28 7.22
CA GLY A 231 9.97 -16.06 6.38
C GLY A 231 11.43 -15.86 6.78
N ILE A 232 12.21 -16.94 6.72
CA ILE A 232 13.65 -16.92 6.94
C ILE A 232 14.29 -17.73 5.82
N ARG A 233 15.44 -17.28 5.29
CA ARG A 233 16.19 -18.09 4.33
C ARG A 233 16.80 -19.30 5.04
N GLY A 234 16.72 -20.47 4.43
CA GLY A 234 17.25 -21.70 5.03
C GLY A 234 18.77 -21.74 5.23
N ASP A 235 19.52 -20.78 4.66
CA ASP A 235 20.96 -20.65 4.82
C ASP A 235 21.40 -19.70 5.94
N ILE A 236 20.45 -19.14 6.71
CA ILE A 236 20.77 -18.26 7.83
C ILE A 236 20.37 -18.89 9.18
N THR A 237 21.20 -18.65 10.20
CA THR A 237 20.83 -18.98 11.58
C THR A 237 20.11 -17.78 12.20
N VAL A 238 18.91 -18.02 12.73
CA VAL A 238 18.16 -16.99 13.46
C VAL A 238 18.73 -16.87 14.86
N GLN A 239 19.16 -15.66 15.22
CA GLN A 239 19.66 -15.35 16.55
C GLN A 239 18.71 -14.36 17.27
N PRO A 240 18.71 -14.35 18.61
CA PRO A 240 18.14 -13.27 19.41
C PRO A 240 18.68 -11.90 18.98
N HIS A 241 17.92 -10.84 19.19
CA HIS A 241 18.30 -9.48 18.77
C HIS A 241 19.59 -8.99 19.45
N ASP A 242 19.80 -9.40 20.69
CA ASP A 242 20.94 -9.02 21.54
C ASP A 242 22.16 -9.95 21.36
N ALA A 243 22.11 -10.87 20.40
CA ALA A 243 23.22 -11.76 20.13
C ALA A 243 24.43 -10.99 19.60
N VAL A 244 25.57 -11.11 20.30
CA VAL A 244 26.84 -10.51 19.88
C VAL A 244 27.66 -11.55 19.11
N PRO A 245 27.93 -11.34 17.80
CA PRO A 245 28.76 -12.26 17.04
C PRO A 245 30.18 -12.26 17.62
N THR A 246 30.67 -13.43 18.01
CA THR A 246 32.06 -13.58 18.43
C THR A 246 32.85 -14.16 17.26
N ALA A 247 33.79 -13.39 16.72
CA ALA A 247 34.77 -13.95 15.79
C ALA A 247 35.69 -14.88 16.58
N LEU A 248 35.75 -16.16 16.20
CA LEU A 248 36.75 -17.07 16.76
C LEU A 248 38.14 -16.50 16.49
N ALA A 249 39.01 -16.54 17.50
CA ALA A 249 40.41 -16.19 17.32
C ALA A 249 40.97 -17.04 16.17
N TRP A 250 41.51 -16.38 15.14
CA TRP A 250 42.05 -17.04 13.97
C TRP A 250 43.13 -18.06 14.39
N SER A 251 42.86 -19.35 14.13
CA SER A 251 43.77 -20.46 14.45
C SER A 251 44.32 -21.16 13.20
N GLY A 252 44.29 -20.48 12.05
CA GLY A 252 44.79 -21.01 10.78
C GLY A 252 46.30 -20.86 10.64
N ASN A 253 46.92 -21.65 9.76
CA ASN A 253 48.34 -21.51 9.35
C ASN A 253 48.48 -20.89 7.95
N GLY A 254 47.46 -20.21 7.44
CA GLY A 254 47.48 -19.58 6.11
C GLY A 254 48.30 -18.28 6.09
N ARG A 255 49.01 -18.02 4.98
CA ARG A 255 49.75 -16.75 4.80
C ARG A 255 48.79 -15.55 4.81
N ARG A 256 49.16 -14.53 5.58
CA ARG A 256 48.51 -13.20 5.64
C ARG A 256 48.52 -12.51 4.29
#